data_AF-A0A523XV74-F1
#
_entry.id   AF-A0A523XV74-F1
#
_cell.length_a   1.000
_cell.length_b   1.000
_cell.length_c   1.000
_cell.angle_alpha   90.00
_cell.angle_beta   90.00
_cell.angle_gamma   90.00
#
_symmetry.space_group_name_H-M   'P 1'
#
loop_
_entity.id
_entity.type
_entity.pdbx_description
1 polymer ?
#
loop_
_entity_poly.entity_id
_entity_poly.type
_entity_poly.pdbx_seq_one_letter_code
_entity_poly.pdbx_strand_id
1 'polypeptide(L)'
;MRQFLLALNLLAGGFLTACAPEPPAATLVSTPTFPPSVTYTISPSASQTIVRTTTPSMTPTPSASPTSDTCDISQAGPLTILYDDTYFSSGPTPNEMDRALVAAYPEWEAFRQVVFADPWTAGVVFDQASFGGPEYGVNPAILMISVMMRLDWVIPNDGNMYLRAVQAAKEMYPHYVAYYTEEQVRSIYPHIGSAATYSLYRFFGKDEDRLHEWCTIYGEMFGAKYPLKH
;
A
#
# COMPACT_ATOMS: atom_id res chain seq x y z
N MET A 1 36.36 33.42 -14.44
CA MET A 1 36.26 34.88 -14.23
C MET A 1 34.86 35.32 -14.62
N ARG A 2 33.92 35.33 -13.66
CA ARG A 2 32.65 36.05 -13.74
C ARG A 2 32.13 36.20 -12.31
N GLN A 3 32.15 37.44 -11.85
CA GLN A 3 31.76 37.91 -10.53
C GLN A 3 30.24 37.74 -10.37
N PHE A 4 29.79 37.25 -9.22
CA PHE A 4 28.41 37.44 -8.78
C PHE A 4 28.43 38.24 -7.48
N LEU A 5 27.88 39.44 -7.59
CA LEU A 5 27.75 40.46 -6.55
C LEU A 5 26.71 40.08 -5.51
N LEU A 6 26.99 40.50 -4.28
CA LEU A 6 26.08 40.53 -3.13
C LEU A 6 24.80 41.31 -3.43
N ALA A 7 23.69 40.90 -2.80
CA ALA A 7 22.68 41.82 -2.28
C ALA A 7 21.98 41.21 -1.05
N LEU A 8 22.53 41.56 0.12
CA LEU A 8 21.93 41.47 1.43
C LEU A 8 20.82 42.53 1.53
N ASN A 9 19.59 42.14 1.88
CA ASN A 9 18.57 43.08 2.35
C ASN A 9 17.90 42.52 3.61
N LEU A 10 18.33 43.07 4.74
CA LEU A 10 17.56 43.11 5.97
C LEU A 10 16.30 43.93 5.73
N LEU A 11 15.14 43.39 6.09
CA LEU A 11 13.99 44.21 6.46
C LEU A 11 13.33 43.60 7.70
N ALA A 12 13.79 44.09 8.84
CA ALA A 12 13.06 44.09 10.08
C ALA A 12 11.86 45.03 9.93
N GLY A 13 10.65 44.51 10.17
CA GLY A 13 9.42 45.28 10.15
C GLY A 13 8.41 44.62 11.08
N GLY A 14 8.51 44.95 12.37
CA GLY A 14 7.57 44.51 13.38
C GLY A 14 6.16 45.07 13.13
N PHE A 15 5.17 44.20 13.21
CA PHE A 15 3.79 44.57 13.48
C PHE A 15 3.40 43.95 14.81
N LEU A 16 3.45 44.77 15.86
CA LEU A 16 2.80 44.51 17.14
C LEU A 16 1.29 44.65 16.93
N THR A 17 0.59 43.54 16.70
CA THR A 17 -0.87 43.52 16.76
C THR A 17 -1.29 43.43 18.23
N ALA A 18 -1.90 44.51 18.71
CA ALA A 18 -2.48 44.61 20.03
C ALA A 18 -3.60 43.57 20.19
N CYS A 19 -3.46 42.75 21.22
CA CYS A 19 -4.44 41.75 21.65
C CYS A 19 -5.57 42.48 22.39
N ALA A 20 -6.78 42.52 21.82
CA ALA A 20 -7.98 42.92 22.54
C ALA A 20 -8.53 41.69 23.29
N PRO A 21 -8.84 41.78 24.60
CA PRO A 21 -9.41 40.66 25.33
C PRO A 21 -10.89 40.48 24.93
N GLU A 22 -11.18 39.34 24.27
CA GLU A 22 -12.53 38.89 23.97
C GLU A 22 -13.23 38.39 25.25
N PRO A 23 -14.51 38.74 25.49
CA PRO A 23 -15.23 38.31 26.69
C PRO A 23 -15.48 36.80 26.69
N PRO A 24 -15.49 36.13 27.85
CA PRO A 24 -15.72 34.70 27.93
C PRO A 24 -17.12 34.35 27.45
N ALA A 25 -17.20 33.49 26.43
CA ALA A 25 -18.45 32.91 25.94
C ALA A 25 -19.12 32.09 27.05
N ALA A 26 -20.41 32.34 27.28
CA ALA A 26 -21.24 31.58 28.20
C ALA A 26 -21.29 30.11 27.77
N THR A 27 -20.75 29.23 28.60
CA THR A 27 -20.78 27.78 28.38
C THR A 27 -22.20 27.28 28.67
N LEU A 28 -23.00 27.06 27.63
CA LEU A 28 -24.23 26.29 27.77
C LEU A 28 -23.84 24.83 28.06
N VAL A 29 -24.08 24.41 29.30
CA VAL A 29 -23.96 23.02 29.72
C VAL A 29 -25.10 22.24 29.07
N SER A 30 -24.83 21.66 27.90
CA SER A 30 -25.69 20.65 27.32
C SER A 30 -25.48 19.35 28.09
N THR A 31 -26.42 19.03 28.98
CA THR A 31 -26.53 17.69 29.59
C THR A 31 -26.61 16.64 28.49
N PRO A 32 -25.75 15.61 28.47
CA PRO A 32 -25.86 14.53 27.51
C PRO A 32 -27.12 13.70 27.82
N THR A 33 -28.15 13.84 26.98
CA THR A 33 -29.27 12.91 26.95
C THR A 33 -28.78 11.61 26.34
N PHE A 34 -28.47 10.62 27.19
CA PHE A 34 -28.16 9.27 26.72
C PHE A 34 -29.38 8.68 26.00
N PRO A 35 -29.20 8.04 24.83
CA PRO A 35 -30.28 7.29 24.19
C PRO A 35 -30.72 6.13 25.10
N PRO A 36 -31.99 5.69 25.03
CA PRO A 36 -32.49 4.59 25.86
C PRO A 36 -31.64 3.32 25.63
N SER A 37 -31.17 2.71 26.71
CA SER A 37 -30.49 1.42 26.67
C SER A 37 -31.44 0.35 26.16
N VAL A 38 -31.22 -0.11 24.93
CA VAL A 38 -31.90 -1.30 24.38
C VAL A 38 -31.29 -2.52 25.07
N THR A 39 -32.05 -3.12 25.99
CA THR A 39 -31.69 -4.41 26.59
C THR A 39 -32.07 -5.51 25.60
N TYR A 40 -31.10 -6.06 24.88
CA TYR A 40 -31.31 -7.23 24.06
C TYR A 40 -31.41 -8.47 24.96
N THR A 41 -32.60 -9.05 25.05
CA THR A 41 -32.76 -10.37 25.65
C THR A 41 -32.29 -11.40 24.64
N ILE A 42 -31.11 -11.98 24.86
CA ILE A 42 -30.59 -13.08 24.03
C ILE A 42 -31.38 -14.33 24.40
N SER A 43 -32.30 -14.73 23.52
CA SER A 43 -32.93 -16.05 23.56
C SER A 43 -31.88 -17.10 23.18
N PRO A 44 -31.71 -18.21 23.93
CA PRO A 44 -30.77 -19.26 23.55
C PRO A 44 -31.25 -19.95 22.27
N SER A 45 -30.64 -19.59 21.15
CA SER A 45 -30.85 -20.26 19.87
C SER A 45 -30.18 -21.63 19.90
N ALA A 46 -30.89 -22.63 19.38
CA ALA A 46 -30.52 -24.03 19.41
C ALA A 46 -29.11 -24.30 18.87
N SER A 47 -28.40 -25.22 19.53
CA SER A 47 -27.09 -25.72 19.13
C SER A 47 -27.19 -26.35 17.74
N GLN A 48 -26.74 -25.64 16.71
CA GLN A 48 -26.59 -26.20 15.37
C GLN A 48 -25.24 -26.92 15.28
N THR A 49 -25.30 -28.23 15.06
CA THR A 49 -24.16 -29.07 14.72
C THR A 49 -23.55 -28.57 13.40
N ILE A 50 -22.39 -27.94 13.47
CA ILE A 50 -21.61 -27.56 12.28
C ILE A 50 -21.06 -28.85 11.66
N VAL A 51 -21.69 -29.32 10.59
CA VAL A 51 -21.08 -30.31 9.70
C VAL A 51 -19.99 -29.59 8.92
N ARG A 52 -18.72 -29.86 9.24
CA ARG A 52 -17.59 -29.43 8.42
C ARG A 52 -17.71 -30.13 7.05
N THR A 53 -18.21 -29.43 6.06
CA THR A 53 -17.99 -29.78 4.66
C THR A 53 -16.53 -29.42 4.36
N THR A 54 -15.69 -30.43 4.15
CA THR A 54 -14.31 -30.24 3.68
C THR A 54 -14.36 -29.61 2.29
N THR A 55 -14.05 -28.32 2.20
CA THR A 55 -13.78 -27.65 0.93
C THR A 55 -12.59 -28.34 0.26
N PRO A 56 -12.67 -28.74 -1.01
CA PRO A 56 -11.51 -29.27 -1.72
C PRO A 56 -10.45 -28.16 -1.79
N SER A 57 -9.31 -28.41 -1.16
CA SER A 57 -8.08 -27.65 -1.36
C SER A 57 -7.69 -27.81 -2.82
N MET A 58 -7.90 -26.78 -3.64
CA MET A 58 -7.38 -26.77 -5.01
C MET A 58 -5.86 -26.63 -4.92
N THR A 59 -5.16 -27.73 -5.17
CA THR A 59 -3.72 -27.70 -5.48
C THR A 59 -3.57 -26.92 -6.80
N PRO A 60 -2.76 -25.86 -6.86
CA PRO A 60 -2.55 -25.13 -8.11
C PRO A 60 -2.00 -26.09 -9.18
N THR A 61 -2.60 -26.04 -10.36
CA THR A 61 -2.12 -26.78 -11.53
C THR A 61 -0.86 -26.08 -12.04
N PRO A 62 0.28 -26.78 -12.23
CA PRO A 62 1.48 -26.16 -12.76
C PRO A 62 1.22 -25.69 -14.20
N SER A 63 1.09 -24.36 -14.35
CA SER A 63 1.04 -23.70 -15.64
C SER A 63 2.44 -23.72 -16.27
N ALA A 64 2.49 -23.91 -17.59
CA ALA A 64 3.72 -24.12 -18.34
C ALA A 64 4.73 -22.96 -18.17
N SER A 65 6.01 -23.31 -17.97
CA SER A 65 7.12 -22.35 -17.86
C SER A 65 7.19 -21.38 -19.04
N PRO A 66 7.11 -20.06 -18.81
CA PRO A 66 7.70 -19.11 -19.73
C PRO A 66 9.23 -19.14 -19.55
N THR A 67 9.93 -19.34 -20.67
CA THR A 67 11.37 -19.17 -20.83
C THR A 67 11.82 -17.78 -20.35
N SER A 68 12.79 -17.76 -19.44
CA SER A 68 13.29 -16.62 -18.62
C SER A 68 12.41 -16.33 -17.41
N ASP A 69 12.71 -16.97 -16.28
CA ASP A 69 12.18 -16.60 -14.98
C ASP A 69 12.56 -15.14 -14.69
N THR A 70 11.60 -14.23 -14.90
CA THR A 70 11.75 -12.79 -14.61
C THR A 70 12.16 -12.60 -13.13
N CYS A 71 11.79 -13.55 -12.28
CA CYS A 71 12.03 -13.61 -10.85
C CYS A 71 13.22 -14.48 -10.45
N ASP A 72 14.08 -14.89 -11.39
CA ASP A 72 15.31 -15.62 -11.05
C ASP A 72 16.29 -14.71 -10.32
N ILE A 73 16.29 -14.85 -9.00
CA ILE A 73 17.18 -14.15 -8.05
C ILE A 73 18.60 -14.72 -8.12
N SER A 74 18.81 -15.90 -8.75
CA SER A 74 20.11 -16.59 -8.79
C SER A 74 21.11 -16.01 -9.80
N GLN A 75 20.75 -14.93 -10.50
CA GLN A 75 21.65 -14.30 -11.46
C GLN A 75 22.89 -13.71 -10.78
N ALA A 76 24.05 -13.85 -11.43
CA ALA A 76 25.31 -13.27 -10.96
C ALA A 76 25.25 -11.74 -11.05
N GLY A 77 24.81 -11.09 -9.98
CA GLY A 77 24.73 -9.64 -9.88
C GLY A 77 23.86 -9.18 -8.71
N PRO A 78 23.74 -7.85 -8.51
CA PRO A 78 22.83 -7.31 -7.52
C PRO A 78 21.37 -7.65 -7.86
N LEU A 79 20.63 -8.10 -6.85
CA LEU A 79 19.22 -8.44 -6.89
C LEU A 79 18.38 -7.25 -7.38
N THR A 80 17.77 -7.42 -8.54
CA THR A 80 16.87 -6.42 -9.14
C THR A 80 15.57 -7.12 -9.53
N ILE A 81 14.61 -7.12 -8.61
CA ILE A 81 13.25 -7.67 -8.82
C ILE A 81 12.35 -6.61 -9.44
N LEU A 82 12.55 -5.35 -9.07
CA LEU A 82 11.71 -4.25 -9.48
C LEU A 82 12.57 -3.06 -9.89
N TYR A 83 12.29 -2.48 -11.05
CA TYR A 83 12.97 -1.28 -11.54
C TYR A 83 12.28 -0.01 -11.03
N ASP A 84 13.07 1.05 -10.89
CA ASP A 84 12.61 2.33 -10.33
C ASP A 84 11.53 3.00 -11.20
N ASP A 85 11.61 2.83 -12.54
CA ASP A 85 10.59 3.33 -13.47
C ASP A 85 9.24 2.64 -13.26
N THR A 86 9.26 1.32 -13.05
CA THR A 86 8.04 0.54 -12.76
C THR A 86 7.45 0.96 -11.42
N TYR A 87 8.29 1.26 -10.41
CA TYR A 87 7.88 1.67 -9.07
C TYR A 87 6.99 2.92 -9.07
N PHE A 88 7.23 3.90 -9.95
CA PHE A 88 6.42 5.12 -10.06
C PHE A 88 5.47 5.17 -11.24
N SER A 89 5.46 4.14 -12.09
CA SER A 89 4.53 4.06 -13.20
C SER A 89 3.07 3.98 -12.71
N SER A 90 2.14 4.44 -13.54
CA SER A 90 0.70 4.35 -13.25
C SER A 90 0.19 2.91 -13.20
N GLY A 91 0.89 1.97 -13.85
CA GLY A 91 0.52 0.55 -13.82
C GLY A 91 -0.80 0.22 -14.51
N PRO A 92 -1.43 -0.91 -14.12
CA PRO A 92 -2.76 -1.31 -14.60
C PRO A 92 -3.86 -0.37 -14.12
N THR A 93 -4.94 -0.29 -14.92
CA THR A 93 -6.14 0.45 -14.51
C THR A 93 -6.86 -0.23 -13.34
N PRO A 94 -7.71 0.49 -12.57
CA PRO A 94 -8.52 -0.12 -11.51
C PRO A 94 -9.28 -1.39 -11.94
N ASN A 95 -9.91 -1.36 -13.12
CA ASN A 95 -10.66 -2.51 -13.65
C ASN A 95 -9.76 -3.70 -14.00
N GLU A 96 -8.51 -3.46 -14.41
CA GLU A 96 -7.54 -4.53 -14.68
C GLU A 96 -7.02 -5.14 -13.38
N MET A 97 -6.80 -4.33 -12.35
CA MET A 97 -6.47 -4.81 -11.01
C MET A 97 -7.61 -5.66 -10.42
N ASP A 98 -8.86 -5.17 -10.47
CA ASP A 98 -10.01 -5.92 -9.99
C ASP A 98 -10.15 -7.27 -10.71
N ARG A 99 -9.98 -7.28 -12.04
CA ARG A 99 -10.05 -8.52 -12.82
C ARG A 99 -8.94 -9.51 -12.44
N ALA A 100 -7.70 -9.03 -12.30
CA ALA A 100 -6.59 -9.87 -11.91
C ALA A 100 -6.78 -10.43 -10.49
N LEU A 101 -7.22 -9.59 -9.56
CA LEU A 101 -7.48 -9.98 -8.17
C LEU A 101 -8.61 -11.01 -8.08
N VAL A 102 -9.74 -10.78 -8.74
CA VAL A 102 -10.88 -11.71 -8.72
C VAL A 102 -10.54 -13.04 -9.43
N ALA A 103 -9.71 -13.01 -10.46
CA ALA A 103 -9.28 -14.23 -11.14
C ALA A 103 -8.42 -15.12 -10.22
N ALA A 104 -7.59 -14.54 -9.35
CA ALA A 104 -6.75 -15.26 -8.40
C ALA A 104 -7.47 -15.55 -7.06
N TYR A 105 -8.33 -14.64 -6.60
CA TYR A 105 -9.01 -14.64 -5.30
C TYR A 105 -10.48 -14.23 -5.47
N PRO A 106 -11.39 -15.15 -5.85
CA PRO A 106 -12.77 -14.83 -6.23
C PRO A 106 -13.61 -14.15 -5.15
N GLU A 107 -13.30 -14.36 -3.88
CA GLU A 107 -13.98 -13.73 -2.73
C GLU A 107 -13.90 -12.19 -2.75
N TRP A 108 -12.93 -11.63 -3.47
CA TRP A 108 -12.78 -10.19 -3.63
C TRP A 108 -13.77 -9.55 -4.61
N GLU A 109 -14.51 -10.35 -5.40
CA GLU A 109 -15.49 -9.82 -6.37
C GLU A 109 -16.56 -8.95 -5.69
N ALA A 110 -16.99 -9.37 -4.51
CA ALA A 110 -18.00 -8.69 -3.71
C ALA A 110 -17.42 -7.57 -2.83
N PHE A 111 -16.09 -7.44 -2.73
CA PHE A 111 -15.46 -6.45 -1.87
C PHE A 111 -15.86 -5.03 -2.29
N ARG A 112 -16.45 -4.29 -1.36
CA ARG A 112 -16.74 -2.87 -1.52
C ARG A 112 -16.40 -2.13 -0.23
N GLN A 113 -15.71 -1.00 -0.35
CA GLN A 113 -15.42 -0.11 0.77
C GLN A 113 -15.95 1.30 0.46
N VAL A 114 -16.68 1.90 1.40
CA VAL A 114 -17.05 3.32 1.31
C VAL A 114 -15.98 4.15 2.03
N VAL A 115 -15.18 4.89 1.27
CA VAL A 115 -14.14 5.78 1.82
C VAL A 115 -14.65 7.22 1.95
N PHE A 116 -15.41 7.68 0.95
CA PHE A 116 -16.02 9.02 0.93
C PHE A 116 -17.54 8.93 0.75
N ALA A 117 -18.01 8.68 -0.47
CA ALA A 117 -19.43 8.65 -0.80
C ALA A 117 -19.84 7.41 -1.61
N ASP A 118 -18.97 6.97 -2.53
CA ASP A 118 -19.24 5.83 -3.39
C ASP A 118 -18.55 4.55 -2.90
N PRO A 119 -19.18 3.37 -3.08
CA PRO A 119 -18.55 2.09 -2.80
C PRO A 119 -17.44 1.83 -3.82
N TRP A 120 -16.20 1.75 -3.34
CA TRP A 120 -15.02 1.47 -4.14
C TRP A 120 -14.72 -0.02 -4.19
N THR A 121 -14.29 -0.50 -5.35
CA THR A 121 -13.69 -1.82 -5.53
C THR A 121 -12.24 -1.82 -5.02
N ALA A 122 -11.59 -2.99 -4.98
CA ALA A 122 -10.20 -3.10 -4.54
C ALA A 122 -9.27 -2.29 -5.46
N GLY A 123 -9.46 -2.41 -6.78
CA GLY A 123 -8.68 -1.67 -7.78
C GLY A 123 -8.78 -0.16 -7.60
N VAL A 124 -9.97 0.37 -7.35
CA VAL A 124 -10.14 1.81 -7.06
C VAL A 124 -9.45 2.19 -5.76
N VAL A 125 -9.57 1.38 -4.71
CA VAL A 125 -8.88 1.63 -3.44
C VAL A 125 -7.37 1.74 -3.64
N PHE A 126 -6.74 0.81 -4.35
CA PHE A 126 -5.29 0.82 -4.55
C PHE A 126 -4.84 1.94 -5.48
N ASP A 127 -5.57 2.22 -6.55
CA ASP A 127 -5.30 3.36 -7.43
C ASP A 127 -5.30 4.68 -6.66
N GLN A 128 -6.33 4.93 -5.84
CA GLN A 128 -6.44 6.16 -5.06
C GLN A 128 -5.41 6.22 -3.92
N ALA A 129 -5.01 5.08 -3.34
CA ALA A 129 -4.00 5.03 -2.30
C ALA A 129 -2.55 5.17 -2.82
N SER A 130 -2.33 4.93 -4.11
CA SER A 130 -0.98 4.88 -4.72
C SER A 130 -0.28 6.24 -4.81
N PHE A 131 -1.06 7.30 -5.02
CA PHE A 131 -0.56 8.67 -5.20
C PHE A 131 -1.37 9.67 -4.35
N GLY A 132 -1.83 9.24 -3.18
CA GLY A 132 -2.72 10.01 -2.30
C GLY A 132 -2.11 11.25 -1.64
N GLY A 133 -0.85 11.61 -1.95
CA GLY A 133 -0.21 12.83 -1.48
C GLY A 133 1.20 13.01 -2.06
N PRO A 134 1.81 14.20 -1.92
CA PRO A 134 3.15 14.48 -2.45
C PRO A 134 4.26 13.70 -1.72
N GLU A 135 3.94 13.10 -0.57
CA GLU A 135 4.89 12.43 0.32
C GLU A 135 5.16 10.96 -0.05
N TYR A 136 4.40 10.39 -0.98
CA TYR A 136 4.56 9.00 -1.39
C TYR A 136 3.96 8.76 -2.79
N GLY A 137 4.61 7.87 -3.53
CA GLY A 137 4.13 7.38 -4.81
C GLY A 137 4.58 5.95 -4.97
N VAL A 138 3.64 5.04 -5.17
CA VAL A 138 3.92 3.62 -5.44
C VAL A 138 2.93 3.16 -6.49
N ASN A 139 3.41 2.50 -7.53
CA ASN A 139 2.55 1.89 -8.55
C ASN A 139 1.41 1.07 -7.90
N PRO A 140 0.15 1.20 -8.37
CA PRO A 140 -0.99 0.53 -7.78
C PRO A 140 -0.91 -0.98 -7.69
N ALA A 141 -0.37 -1.66 -8.71
CA ALA A 141 -0.20 -3.12 -8.67
C ALA A 141 0.84 -3.53 -7.63
N ILE A 142 1.91 -2.75 -7.51
CA ILE A 142 2.97 -3.01 -6.53
C ILE A 142 2.43 -2.86 -5.12
N LEU A 143 1.69 -1.77 -4.87
CA LEU A 143 1.05 -1.52 -3.59
C LEU A 143 0.03 -2.61 -3.26
N MET A 144 -0.81 -2.98 -4.23
CA MET A 144 -1.84 -4.00 -4.07
C MET A 144 -1.22 -5.33 -3.64
N ILE A 145 -0.30 -5.89 -4.42
CA ILE A 145 0.29 -7.20 -4.10
C ILE A 145 1.01 -7.16 -2.75
N SER A 146 1.75 -6.09 -2.47
CA SER A 146 2.48 -5.96 -1.19
C SER A 146 1.55 -5.96 0.02
N VAL A 147 0.45 -5.20 -0.06
CA VAL A 147 -0.55 -5.14 1.01
C VAL A 147 -1.32 -6.44 1.13
N MET A 148 -1.72 -7.04 0.00
CA MET A 148 -2.44 -8.32 0.00
C MET A 148 -1.60 -9.42 0.63
N MET A 149 -0.32 -9.55 0.26
CA MET A 149 0.59 -10.52 0.86
C MET A 149 0.75 -10.32 2.37
N ARG A 150 0.86 -9.06 2.82
CA ARG A 150 0.92 -8.72 4.26
C ARG A 150 -0.35 -9.12 5.02
N LEU A 151 -1.49 -9.13 4.34
CA LEU A 151 -2.79 -9.52 4.88
C LEU A 151 -3.11 -11.00 4.63
N ASP A 152 -2.15 -11.76 4.11
CA ASP A 152 -2.33 -13.15 3.67
C ASP A 152 -3.57 -13.33 2.78
N TRP A 153 -3.83 -12.35 1.90
CA TRP A 153 -4.95 -12.29 0.94
C TRP A 153 -6.35 -12.26 1.57
N VAL A 154 -6.45 -12.04 2.87
CA VAL A 154 -7.72 -11.96 3.60
C VAL A 154 -8.25 -10.52 3.63
N ILE A 155 -9.55 -10.36 3.35
CA ILE A 155 -10.24 -9.08 3.52
C ILE A 155 -10.25 -8.72 5.02
N PRO A 156 -9.71 -7.56 5.43
CA PRO A 156 -9.73 -7.15 6.83
C PRO A 156 -11.13 -7.08 7.42
N ASN A 157 -11.29 -7.52 8.67
CA ASN A 157 -12.58 -7.50 9.37
C ASN A 157 -13.15 -6.08 9.58
N ASP A 158 -12.27 -5.08 9.62
CA ASP A 158 -12.65 -3.66 9.70
C ASP A 158 -13.07 -3.08 8.33
N GLY A 159 -12.90 -3.84 7.25
CA GLY A 159 -13.19 -3.44 5.87
C GLY A 159 -12.33 -2.28 5.36
N ASN A 160 -11.33 -1.83 6.11
CA ASN A 160 -10.61 -0.60 5.81
C ASN A 160 -9.31 -0.85 5.04
N MET A 161 -9.46 -1.21 3.77
CA MET A 161 -8.34 -1.43 2.87
C MET A 161 -7.62 -0.13 2.51
N TYR A 162 -8.36 0.97 2.30
CA TYR A 162 -7.77 2.26 1.89
C TYR A 162 -6.72 2.78 2.87
N LEU A 163 -7.01 2.82 4.18
CA LEU A 163 -6.02 3.28 5.16
C LEU A 163 -4.80 2.36 5.22
N ARG A 164 -4.99 1.05 5.03
CA ARG A 164 -3.89 0.07 5.01
C ARG A 164 -3.00 0.25 3.79
N ALA A 165 -3.59 0.49 2.62
CA ALA A 165 -2.86 0.80 1.40
C ALA A 165 -2.07 2.11 1.52
N VAL A 166 -2.68 3.19 2.01
CA VAL A 166 -1.98 4.46 2.26
C VAL A 166 -0.83 4.28 3.25
N GLN A 167 -1.06 3.55 4.34
CA GLN A 167 -0.02 3.31 5.34
C GLN A 167 1.15 2.51 4.77
N ALA A 168 0.88 1.50 3.93
CA ALA A 168 1.91 0.73 3.26
C ALA A 168 2.72 1.58 2.29
N ALA A 169 2.07 2.43 1.48
CA ALA A 169 2.79 3.35 0.59
C ALA A 169 3.71 4.31 1.36
N LYS A 170 3.23 4.85 2.50
CA LYS A 170 4.02 5.69 3.41
C LYS A 170 5.17 4.95 4.11
N GLU A 171 5.07 3.64 4.26
CA GLU A 171 6.14 2.81 4.82
C GLU A 171 7.20 2.47 3.77
N MET A 172 6.77 2.16 2.54
CA MET A 172 7.65 1.80 1.43
C MET A 172 8.47 3.00 0.94
N TYR A 173 7.84 4.16 0.73
CA TYR A 173 8.47 5.29 0.06
C TYR A 173 9.73 5.83 0.78
N PRO A 174 9.78 5.99 2.11
CA PRO A 174 11.01 6.38 2.80
C PRO A 174 12.19 5.43 2.56
N HIS A 175 11.93 4.12 2.40
CA HIS A 175 12.97 3.14 2.09
C HIS A 175 13.52 3.32 0.67
N TYR A 176 12.63 3.56 -0.30
CA TYR A 176 13.02 3.93 -1.65
C TYR A 176 13.95 5.16 -1.63
N VAL A 177 13.52 6.25 -0.97
CA VAL A 177 14.28 7.50 -0.91
C VAL A 177 15.63 7.28 -0.25
N ALA A 178 15.69 6.60 0.90
CA ALA A 178 16.93 6.35 1.63
C ALA A 178 17.94 5.56 0.78
N TYR A 179 17.50 4.56 0.01
CA TYR A 179 18.40 3.83 -0.88
C TYR A 179 19.02 4.71 -1.96
N TYR A 180 18.26 5.68 -2.47
CA TYR A 180 18.71 6.61 -3.49
C TYR A 180 19.62 7.72 -2.95
N THR A 181 19.33 8.24 -1.75
CA THR A 181 20.04 9.41 -1.21
C THR A 181 21.17 9.07 -0.25
N GLU A 182 21.15 7.91 0.40
CA GLU A 182 22.10 7.55 1.45
C GLU A 182 23.10 6.50 0.98
N GLU A 183 24.35 6.91 0.74
CA GLU A 183 25.44 5.99 0.33
C GLU A 183 25.67 4.87 1.37
N GLN A 184 25.50 5.19 2.65
CA GLN A 184 25.61 4.20 3.73
C GLN A 184 24.61 3.06 3.54
N VAL A 185 23.39 3.32 3.09
CA VAL A 185 22.41 2.28 2.82
C VAL A 185 22.90 1.33 1.72
N ARG A 186 23.34 1.86 0.58
CA ARG A 186 23.86 1.04 -0.53
C ARG A 186 25.06 0.19 -0.14
N SER A 187 25.99 0.76 0.63
CA SER A 187 27.16 0.02 1.13
C SER A 187 26.80 -1.12 2.11
N ILE A 188 25.72 -0.99 2.89
CA ILE A 188 25.23 -2.06 3.77
C ILE A 188 24.52 -3.16 2.98
N TYR A 189 23.85 -2.81 1.88
CA TYR A 189 23.10 -3.74 1.04
C TYR A 189 23.67 -3.82 -0.40
N PRO A 190 24.95 -4.21 -0.57
CA PRO A 190 25.60 -4.20 -1.89
C PRO A 190 25.03 -5.26 -2.86
N HIS A 191 24.26 -6.21 -2.34
CA HIS A 191 23.57 -7.23 -3.11
C HIS A 191 22.22 -6.75 -3.66
N ILE A 192 21.71 -5.58 -3.29
CA ILE A 192 20.48 -5.02 -3.87
C ILE A 192 20.85 -4.12 -5.06
N GLY A 193 20.10 -4.21 -6.16
CA GLY A 193 20.42 -3.52 -7.40
C GLY A 193 19.64 -2.23 -7.67
N SER A 194 18.51 -2.01 -6.99
CA SER A 194 17.66 -0.84 -7.21
C SER A 194 16.97 -0.35 -5.93
N ALA A 195 16.58 0.93 -5.92
CA ALA A 195 15.86 1.54 -4.80
C ALA A 195 14.47 0.92 -4.63
N ALA A 196 13.81 0.59 -5.74
CA ALA A 196 12.52 -0.08 -5.75
C ALA A 196 12.57 -1.49 -5.14
N THR A 197 13.59 -2.29 -5.50
CA THR A 197 13.80 -3.61 -4.88
C THR A 197 14.10 -3.47 -3.39
N TYR A 198 14.93 -2.50 -3.00
CA TYR A 198 15.22 -2.25 -1.59
C TYR A 198 13.98 -1.83 -0.79
N SER A 199 13.11 -1.00 -1.37
CA SER A 199 11.85 -0.59 -0.74
C SER A 199 10.99 -1.79 -0.37
N LEU A 200 10.77 -2.70 -1.33
CA LEU A 200 10.05 -3.96 -1.07
C LEU A 200 10.76 -4.85 -0.06
N TYR A 201 12.09 -5.00 -0.18
CA TYR A 201 12.89 -5.80 0.74
C TYR A 201 12.69 -5.35 2.20
N ARG A 202 12.72 -4.04 2.42
CA ARG A 202 12.52 -3.44 3.73
C ARG A 202 11.07 -3.56 4.21
N PHE A 203 10.09 -3.39 3.32
CA PHE A 203 8.67 -3.55 3.62
C PHE A 203 8.30 -4.98 4.08
N PHE A 204 8.98 -5.99 3.52
CA PHE A 204 8.86 -7.39 3.96
C PHE A 204 9.81 -7.77 5.09
N GLY A 205 10.42 -6.80 5.78
CA GLY A 205 11.24 -7.10 6.95
C GLY A 205 12.57 -7.79 6.62
N LYS A 206 13.10 -7.57 5.42
CA LYS A 206 14.34 -8.16 4.89
C LYS A 206 14.23 -9.66 4.54
N ASP A 207 13.02 -10.11 4.23
CA ASP A 207 12.72 -11.49 3.83
C ASP A 207 12.83 -11.64 2.31
N GLU A 208 13.87 -12.35 1.85
CA GLU A 208 14.12 -12.61 0.43
C GLU A 208 13.13 -13.61 -0.18
N ASP A 209 12.63 -14.56 0.62
CA ASP A 209 11.64 -15.53 0.16
C ASP A 209 10.30 -14.82 -0.13
N ARG A 210 9.91 -13.89 0.74
CA ARG A 210 8.74 -13.02 0.50
C ARG A 210 8.90 -12.12 -0.71
N LEU A 211 10.11 -11.61 -0.97
CA LEU A 211 10.40 -10.86 -2.20
C LEU A 211 10.25 -11.73 -3.46
N HIS A 212 10.74 -12.96 -3.41
CA HIS A 212 10.61 -13.90 -4.52
C HIS A 212 9.14 -14.26 -4.76
N GLU A 213 8.40 -14.58 -3.69
CA GLU A 213 6.96 -14.81 -3.74
C GLU A 213 6.23 -13.61 -4.36
N TRP A 214 6.55 -12.39 -3.92
CA TRP A 214 5.98 -11.16 -4.48
C TRP A 214 6.22 -11.04 -5.99
N CYS A 215 7.45 -11.31 -6.44
CA CYS A 215 7.80 -11.24 -7.85
C CYS A 215 6.99 -12.23 -8.68
N THR A 216 6.88 -13.47 -8.21
CA THR A 216 6.12 -14.53 -8.88
C THR A 216 4.65 -14.13 -9.01
N ILE A 217 4.03 -13.68 -7.92
CA ILE A 217 2.63 -13.25 -7.91
C ILE A 217 2.42 -12.06 -8.86
N TYR A 218 3.33 -11.09 -8.87
CA TYR A 218 3.27 -9.97 -9.81
C TYR A 218 3.36 -10.44 -11.26
N GLY A 219 4.30 -11.34 -11.55
CA GLY A 219 4.48 -11.93 -12.88
C GLY A 219 3.22 -12.63 -13.38
N GLU A 220 2.56 -13.40 -12.52
CA GLU A 220 1.32 -14.11 -12.83
C GLU A 220 0.13 -13.16 -13.04
N MET A 221 -0.04 -12.17 -12.16
CA MET A 221 -1.20 -11.27 -12.21
C MET A 221 -1.08 -10.21 -13.30
N PHE A 222 0.12 -9.68 -13.54
CA PHE A 222 0.31 -8.47 -14.36
C PHE A 222 1.43 -8.59 -15.40
N GLY A 223 2.38 -9.51 -15.22
CA GLY A 223 3.63 -9.56 -15.98
C GLY A 223 3.47 -9.63 -17.51
N ALA A 224 2.37 -10.20 -18.02
CA ALA A 224 2.12 -10.27 -19.46
C ALA A 224 1.88 -8.89 -20.12
N LYS A 225 1.29 -7.94 -19.38
CA LYS A 225 0.99 -6.59 -19.87
C LYS A 225 1.89 -5.51 -19.26
N TYR A 226 2.33 -5.75 -18.02
CA TYR A 226 3.13 -4.84 -17.22
C TYR A 226 4.34 -5.63 -16.71
N PRO A 227 5.37 -5.86 -17.54
CA PRO A 227 6.53 -6.63 -17.11
C PRO A 227 7.36 -5.85 -16.07
N LEU A 228 8.01 -6.58 -15.15
CA LEU A 228 8.91 -6.00 -14.15
C LEU A 228 10.23 -5.49 -14.74
N LYS A 229 10.60 -5.94 -15.96
CA LYS A 229 11.82 -5.57 -16.68
C LYS A 229 11.46 -4.89 -18.00
N HIS A 230 12.25 -3.90 -18.39
CA HIS A 230 12.29 -3.38 -19.77
C HIS A 230 13.55 -3.87 -20.47
#